data_AF-A0A9P7VVN5-F1
#
_entry.id   AF-A0A9P7VVN5-F1
#
_cell.length_a   1.000
_cell.length_b   1.000
_cell.length_c   1.000
_cell.angle_alpha   90.00
_cell.angle_beta   90.00
_cell.angle_gamma   90.00
#
_symmetry.space_group_name_H-M   'P 1'
#
loop_
_entity.id
_entity.type
_entity.pdbx_description
1 polymer ?
#
loop_
_entity_poly.entity_id
_entity_poly.type
_entity_poly.pdbx_seq_one_letter_code
_entity_poly.pdbx_strand_id
1 'polypeptide(L)'
;MMFLSDFFQPLVSLLRGSCLILALPPEVLLELIFPRLSLRDLLALRSANKSFFYLTHDFMLWKRMLKKVHLPLPLSHPPFQHTPARDHHLERALIRASSLEKNWIVEPCIRFTYILETPGDKVLEVSLLPGGKYLVASMADVKDYRYYLAIFDVDETPAERNNLLAKIALPSRAYHLRAKFMHYQGEQRIMIFYVRRGYPTGTLYSLDPSTLSYDAADVEHPLSYDCVCTSVALGSLEYISDPEKDNTSSTFREYAKSLPSPFQWSSTVCFGDRRPERPSLCQYLGAPCAAVCHQNRVIIVNFDTQRTTHFICPDMGPNQDSCAQNSSCSGPCSPRAS
;
A
#
# COMPACT_ATOMS: atom_id res chain seq x y z
N MET A 1 -30.24 50.87 18.90
CA MET A 1 -30.10 49.42 18.62
C MET A 1 -30.86 49.14 17.34
N MET A 2 -30.17 49.00 16.21
CA MET A 2 -30.78 48.49 14.99
C MET A 2 -31.00 47.00 15.18
N PHE A 3 -32.26 46.56 15.10
CA PHE A 3 -32.59 45.15 15.21
C PHE A 3 -32.10 44.42 13.95
N LEU A 4 -31.48 43.26 14.14
CA LEU A 4 -31.08 42.34 13.06
C LEU A 4 -32.25 42.02 12.10
N SER A 5 -33.50 42.20 12.53
CA SER A 5 -34.71 42.00 11.71
C SER A 5 -34.77 42.84 10.45
N ASP A 6 -34.29 44.08 10.50
CA ASP A 6 -34.53 45.06 9.43
C ASP A 6 -33.53 44.88 8.28
N PHE A 7 -32.40 44.21 8.54
CA PHE A 7 -31.40 43.88 7.53
C PHE A 7 -31.79 42.67 6.68
N PHE A 8 -32.58 41.74 7.23
CA PHE A 8 -32.97 40.51 6.52
C PHE A 8 -34.27 40.64 5.71
N GLN A 9 -35.09 41.66 5.97
CA GLN A 9 -36.40 41.80 5.32
C GLN A 9 -36.34 41.96 3.77
N PRO A 10 -35.37 42.67 3.17
CA PRO A 10 -35.19 42.73 1.72
C PRO A 10 -34.67 41.43 1.11
N LEU A 11 -33.91 40.64 1.89
CA LEU A 11 -33.42 39.32 1.50
C LEU A 11 -34.59 38.33 1.39
N VAL A 12 -35.50 38.35 2.36
CA VAL A 12 -36.67 37.44 2.43
C VAL A 12 -37.62 37.59 1.23
N SER A 13 -37.76 38.77 0.64
CA SER A 13 -38.61 39.00 -0.53
C SER A 13 -37.98 38.55 -1.85
N LEU A 14 -36.65 38.65 -2.00
CA LEU A 14 -35.89 38.09 -3.15
C LEU A 14 -35.81 36.55 -3.13
N LEU A 15 -35.92 35.97 -1.93
CA LEU A 15 -35.76 34.54 -1.66
C LEU A 15 -37.00 33.68 -1.95
N ARG A 16 -38.12 34.26 -2.40
CA ARG A 16 -39.37 33.51 -2.65
C ARG A 16 -39.32 32.51 -3.81
N GLY A 17 -38.25 32.50 -4.61
CA GLY A 17 -38.02 31.53 -5.69
C GLY A 17 -36.62 30.92 -5.72
N SER A 18 -35.75 31.28 -4.78
CA SER A 18 -34.35 30.84 -4.73
C SER A 18 -34.08 30.08 -3.43
N CYS A 19 -33.22 29.06 -3.51
CA CYS A 19 -32.91 28.21 -2.36
C CYS A 19 -32.25 29.05 -1.25
N LEU A 20 -32.93 29.24 -0.12
CA LEU A 20 -32.49 30.07 1.02
C LEU A 20 -31.05 29.78 1.48
N ILE A 21 -30.64 28.52 1.37
CA ILE A 21 -29.32 28.07 1.79
C ILE A 21 -28.20 28.57 0.84
N LEU A 22 -28.50 28.85 -0.43
CA LEU A 22 -27.55 29.39 -1.40
C LEU A 22 -27.32 30.90 -1.21
N ALA A 23 -28.20 31.58 -0.48
CA ALA A 23 -28.00 32.99 -0.11
C ALA A 23 -27.05 33.16 1.10
N LEU A 24 -26.68 32.06 1.77
CA LEU A 24 -25.72 32.10 2.87
C LEU A 24 -24.29 32.23 2.32
N PRO A 25 -23.40 32.96 3.01
CA PRO A 25 -21.98 32.99 2.68
C PRO A 25 -21.37 31.58 2.68
N PRO A 26 -20.50 31.23 1.72
CA PRO A 26 -19.80 29.95 1.67
C PRO A 26 -19.13 29.55 2.98
N GLU A 27 -18.57 30.51 3.71
CA GLU A 27 -17.89 30.31 4.99
C GLU A 27 -18.88 29.79 6.04
N VAL A 28 -20.09 30.34 6.10
CA VAL A 28 -21.15 29.87 7.01
C VAL A 28 -21.51 28.43 6.70
N LEU A 29 -21.60 28.08 5.41
CA LEU A 29 -21.87 26.71 4.98
C LEU A 29 -20.74 25.76 5.40
N LEU A 30 -19.49 26.08 5.08
CA LEU A 30 -18.31 25.25 5.33
C LEU A 30 -17.95 25.13 6.82
N GLU A 31 -18.17 26.17 7.61
CA GLU A 31 -17.75 26.24 9.01
C GLU A 31 -18.81 25.81 10.00
N LEU A 32 -20.08 26.15 9.74
CA LEU A 32 -21.15 25.97 10.73
C LEU A 32 -22.15 24.88 10.33
N ILE A 33 -22.52 24.81 9.05
CA ILE A 33 -23.61 23.93 8.60
C ILE A 33 -23.07 22.56 8.19
N PHE A 34 -22.18 22.49 7.20
CA PHE A 34 -21.72 21.23 6.62
C PHE A 34 -21.04 20.30 7.63
N PRO A 35 -20.20 20.78 8.59
CA PRO A 35 -19.63 19.89 9.59
C PRO A 35 -20.67 19.22 10.49
N ARG A 36 -21.91 19.74 10.56
CA ARG A 36 -23.01 19.16 11.36
C ARG A 36 -23.82 18.12 10.59
N LEU A 37 -23.63 18.01 9.28
CA LEU A 37 -24.31 17.03 8.44
C LEU A 37 -23.69 15.64 8.60
N SER A 38 -24.49 14.60 8.40
CA SER A 38 -23.94 13.25 8.28
C SER A 38 -23.17 13.12 6.95
N LEU A 39 -22.26 12.15 6.87
CA LEU A 39 -21.54 11.88 5.62
C LEU A 39 -22.51 11.61 4.46
N ARG A 40 -23.63 10.91 4.72
CA ARG A 40 -24.65 10.62 3.71
C ARG A 40 -25.31 11.91 3.21
N ASP A 41 -25.68 12.80 4.11
CA ASP A 41 -26.36 14.06 3.75
C ASP A 41 -25.43 14.98 2.98
N LEU A 42 -24.15 15.01 3.35
CA LEU A 42 -23.13 15.78 2.67
C LEU A 42 -22.89 15.28 1.23
N LEU A 43 -22.87 13.96 1.01
CA LEU A 43 -22.82 13.37 -0.33
C LEU A 43 -24.11 13.60 -1.12
N ALA A 44 -25.26 13.54 -0.47
CA ALA A 44 -26.54 13.86 -1.12
C ALA A 44 -26.59 15.34 -1.55
N LEU A 45 -26.11 16.26 -0.70
CA LEU A 45 -26.03 17.68 -0.97
C LEU A 45 -25.18 17.97 -2.22
N ARG A 46 -24.10 17.20 -2.41
CA ARG A 46 -23.24 17.28 -3.60
C ARG A 46 -24.00 17.06 -4.91
N SER A 47 -25.01 16.19 -4.90
CA SER A 47 -25.85 15.89 -6.07
C SER A 47 -26.93 16.94 -6.34
N ALA A 48 -27.23 17.80 -5.36
CA ALA A 48 -28.34 18.75 -5.47
C ALA A 48 -28.00 20.00 -6.31
N ASN A 49 -26.75 20.48 -6.26
CA ASN A 49 -26.35 21.70 -6.98
C ASN A 49 -24.81 21.76 -7.21
N LYS A 50 -24.38 22.36 -8.33
CA LYS A 50 -22.95 22.56 -8.67
C LYS A 50 -22.18 23.37 -7.62
N SER A 51 -22.81 24.37 -6.99
CA SER A 51 -22.18 25.15 -5.92
C SER A 51 -21.87 24.27 -4.70
N PHE A 52 -22.81 23.42 -4.28
CA PHE A 52 -22.52 22.45 -3.22
C PHE A 52 -21.51 21.41 -3.66
N PHE A 53 -21.49 21.05 -4.94
CA PHE A 53 -20.42 20.21 -5.49
C PHE A 53 -19.06 20.84 -5.18
N TYR A 54 -18.80 22.08 -5.58
CA TYR A 54 -17.52 22.72 -5.31
C TYR A 54 -17.24 22.91 -3.82
N LEU A 55 -18.22 23.38 -3.04
CA LEU A 55 -18.01 23.61 -1.59
C LEU A 55 -17.73 22.31 -0.83
N THR A 56 -18.39 21.21 -1.19
CA THR A 56 -18.13 19.91 -0.53
C THR A 56 -16.80 19.27 -0.93
N HIS A 57 -16.03 19.84 -1.86
CA HIS A 57 -14.64 19.41 -2.13
C HIS A 57 -13.61 20.12 -1.24
N ASP A 58 -14.04 21.04 -0.38
CA ASP A 58 -13.15 21.73 0.55
C ASP A 58 -12.46 20.74 1.52
N PHE A 59 -11.14 20.75 1.56
CA PHE A 59 -10.35 19.88 2.44
C PHE A 59 -10.63 20.08 3.93
N MET A 60 -10.86 21.33 4.35
CA MET A 60 -11.05 21.65 5.77
C MET A 60 -12.36 21.06 6.29
N LEU A 61 -13.38 20.96 5.44
CA LEU A 61 -14.61 20.22 5.74
C LEU A 61 -14.33 18.74 6.05
N TRP A 62 -13.62 18.04 5.18
CA TRP A 62 -13.29 16.61 5.38
C TRP A 62 -12.38 16.39 6.58
N LYS A 63 -11.42 17.29 6.81
CA LYS A 63 -10.57 17.27 8.01
C LYS A 63 -11.38 17.44 9.30
N ARG A 64 -12.40 18.28 9.31
CA ARG A 64 -13.32 18.44 10.45
C ARG A 64 -14.20 17.20 10.64
N MET A 65 -14.70 16.63 9.55
CA MET A 65 -15.47 15.37 9.58
C MET A 65 -14.64 14.21 10.14
N LEU A 66 -13.36 14.12 9.76
CA LEU A 66 -12.43 13.11 10.26
C LEU A 66 -12.37 13.06 11.79
N LYS A 67 -12.34 14.24 12.43
CA LYS A 67 -12.28 14.35 13.89
C LYS A 67 -13.53 13.79 14.60
N LYS A 68 -14.65 13.64 13.88
CA LYS A 68 -15.92 13.14 14.41
C LYS A 68 -16.11 11.64 14.20
N VAL A 69 -15.38 11.06 13.24
CA VAL A 69 -15.53 9.66 12.85
C VAL A 69 -14.62 8.81 13.73
N HIS A 70 -15.21 7.88 14.48
CA HIS A 70 -14.49 6.96 15.37
C HIS A 70 -14.15 5.62 14.70
N LEU A 71 -14.13 5.60 13.37
CA LEU A 71 -13.90 4.39 12.58
C LEU A 71 -12.41 4.19 12.34
N PRO A 72 -11.95 2.92 12.29
CA PRO A 72 -10.62 2.64 11.78
C PRO A 72 -10.57 3.09 10.32
N LEU A 73 -9.81 4.14 10.05
CA LEU A 73 -9.57 4.59 8.69
C LEU A 73 -8.74 3.51 7.98
N PRO A 74 -9.07 3.16 6.73
CA PRO A 74 -8.19 2.32 5.95
C PRO A 74 -6.81 2.97 5.93
N LEU A 75 -5.76 2.16 6.12
CA LEU A 75 -4.38 2.64 6.03
C LEU A 75 -4.21 3.30 4.66
N SER A 76 -4.20 4.63 4.63
CA SER A 76 -3.91 5.35 3.41
C SER A 76 -2.45 5.09 3.06
N HIS A 77 -2.16 4.85 1.78
CA HIS A 77 -0.79 4.98 1.31
C HIS A 77 -0.28 6.37 1.75
N PRO A 78 1.00 6.49 2.14
CA PRO A 78 1.54 7.75 2.65
C PRO A 78 1.25 8.87 1.65
N PRO A 79 0.58 9.97 2.07
CA PRO A 79 0.19 11.02 1.13
C PRO A 79 1.44 11.65 0.53
N PHE A 80 1.52 11.67 -0.80
CA PHE A 80 2.61 12.36 -1.47
C PHE A 80 2.53 13.86 -1.19
N GLN A 81 3.67 14.47 -0.87
CA GLN A 81 3.71 15.89 -0.53
C GLN A 81 3.42 16.79 -1.74
N HIS A 82 3.45 16.28 -2.97
CA HIS A 82 3.46 17.09 -4.19
C HIS A 82 2.22 16.96 -5.09
N THR A 83 1.24 16.13 -4.75
CA THR A 83 -0.02 16.07 -5.50
C THR A 83 -1.04 17.05 -4.91
N PRO A 84 -1.57 18.02 -5.67
CA PRO A 84 -2.70 18.87 -5.24
C PRO A 84 -3.97 18.04 -4.98
N ALA A 85 -3.96 16.76 -5.38
CA ALA A 85 -4.94 15.72 -5.09
C ALA A 85 -5.13 15.34 -3.60
N ARG A 86 -4.46 16.03 -2.65
CA ARG A 86 -4.62 15.80 -1.19
C ARG A 86 -6.07 15.78 -0.71
N ASP A 87 -6.94 16.54 -1.36
CA ASP A 87 -8.29 16.80 -0.88
C ASP A 87 -9.19 15.56 -1.03
N HIS A 88 -9.04 14.81 -2.12
CA HIS A 88 -9.90 13.67 -2.39
C HIS A 88 -9.51 12.41 -1.64
N HIS A 89 -8.26 12.26 -1.20
CA HIS A 89 -7.81 11.06 -0.49
C HIS A 89 -8.49 10.93 0.88
N LEU A 90 -8.59 12.03 1.62
CA LEU A 90 -9.22 12.05 2.94
C LEU A 90 -10.71 11.77 2.82
N GLU A 91 -11.36 12.43 1.85
CA GLU A 91 -12.74 12.15 1.48
C GLU A 91 -12.94 10.66 1.17
N ARG A 92 -12.17 10.10 0.23
CA ARG A 92 -12.26 8.70 -0.16
C ARG A 92 -12.05 7.76 1.02
N ALA A 93 -11.08 8.05 1.90
CA ALA A 93 -10.83 7.26 3.10
C ALA A 93 -12.04 7.25 4.04
N LEU A 94 -12.68 8.42 4.26
CA LEU A 94 -13.89 8.53 5.07
C LEU A 94 -15.09 7.80 4.45
N ILE A 95 -15.29 7.94 3.15
CA ILE A 95 -16.35 7.23 2.41
C ILE A 95 -16.12 5.71 2.48
N ARG A 96 -14.89 5.25 2.28
CA ARG A 96 -14.51 3.83 2.38
C ARG A 96 -14.72 3.31 3.80
N ALA A 97 -14.26 4.02 4.82
CA ALA A 97 -14.44 3.64 6.22
C ALA A 97 -15.91 3.51 6.60
N SER A 98 -16.75 4.51 6.25
CA SER A 98 -18.18 4.46 6.54
C SER A 98 -18.91 3.37 5.75
N SER A 99 -18.52 3.14 4.49
CA SER A 99 -19.09 2.05 3.68
C SER A 99 -18.70 0.69 4.22
N LEU A 100 -17.45 0.53 4.66
CA LEU A 100 -16.95 -0.68 5.29
C LEU A 100 -17.70 -0.97 6.59
N GLU A 101 -17.86 0.02 7.47
CA GLU A 101 -18.64 -0.12 8.70
C GLU A 101 -20.06 -0.59 8.42
N LYS A 102 -20.76 0.06 7.48
CA LYS A 102 -22.13 -0.33 7.09
C LYS A 102 -22.20 -1.77 6.57
N ASN A 103 -21.26 -2.15 5.70
CA ASN A 103 -21.19 -3.51 5.18
C ASN A 103 -20.85 -4.53 6.28
N TRP A 104 -20.04 -4.13 7.26
CA TRP A 104 -19.63 -4.99 8.37
C TRP A 104 -20.75 -5.24 9.38
N ILE A 105 -21.60 -4.24 9.64
CA ILE A 105 -22.72 -4.35 10.60
C ILE A 105 -23.85 -5.25 10.07
N VAL A 106 -24.15 -5.15 8.77
CA VAL A 106 -25.28 -5.89 8.19
C VAL A 106 -24.88 -7.34 7.93
N GLU A 107 -24.04 -7.54 6.91
CA GLU A 107 -23.47 -8.81 6.49
C GLU A 107 -22.44 -8.48 5.39
N PRO A 108 -21.15 -8.83 5.55
CA PRO A 108 -20.14 -8.47 4.57
C PRO A 108 -20.47 -9.05 3.18
N CYS A 109 -20.85 -8.17 2.24
CA CYS A 109 -21.18 -8.55 0.88
C CYS A 109 -20.07 -8.15 -0.09
N ILE A 110 -19.71 -9.08 -0.99
CA ILE A 110 -18.80 -8.78 -2.10
C ILE A 110 -19.59 -7.97 -3.12
N ARG A 111 -19.25 -6.69 -3.27
CA ARG A 111 -19.93 -5.76 -4.19
C ARG A 111 -19.51 -5.96 -5.64
N PHE A 112 -18.24 -6.27 -5.84
CA PHE A 112 -17.64 -6.38 -7.17
C PHE A 112 -16.47 -7.35 -7.11
N THR A 113 -16.34 -8.14 -8.17
CA THR A 113 -15.21 -9.03 -8.41
C THR A 113 -14.76 -8.82 -9.83
N TYR A 114 -13.46 -8.71 -10.02
CA TYR A 114 -12.86 -8.66 -11.35
C TYR A 114 -11.59 -9.49 -11.38
N ILE A 115 -11.18 -9.85 -12.59
CA ILE A 115 -10.00 -10.67 -12.83
C ILE A 115 -8.92 -9.76 -13.39
N LEU A 116 -7.75 -9.77 -12.75
CA LEU A 116 -6.54 -9.17 -13.30
C LEU A 116 -5.89 -10.19 -14.24
N GLU A 117 -6.04 -9.98 -15.55
CA GLU A 117 -5.48 -10.88 -16.55
C GLU A 117 -3.98 -10.64 -16.72
N THR A 118 -3.20 -11.72 -16.69
CA THR A 118 -1.75 -11.70 -16.90
C THR A 118 -1.38 -12.65 -18.05
N PRO A 119 -1.64 -12.25 -19.31
CA PRO A 119 -1.52 -13.16 -20.44
C PRO A 119 -0.09 -13.67 -20.61
N GLY A 120 0.07 -14.99 -20.61
CA GLY A 120 1.37 -15.66 -20.81
C GLY A 120 2.22 -15.78 -19.54
N ASP A 121 1.75 -15.26 -18.40
CA ASP A 121 2.42 -15.40 -17.12
C ASP A 121 1.48 -16.08 -16.10
N LYS A 122 2.05 -16.95 -15.27
CA LYS A 122 1.39 -17.50 -14.09
C LYS A 122 1.80 -16.74 -12.84
N VAL A 123 0.83 -16.51 -11.95
CA VAL A 123 1.05 -15.88 -10.65
C VAL A 123 1.48 -16.95 -9.65
N LEU A 124 2.62 -16.74 -9.00
CA LEU A 124 3.22 -17.70 -8.06
C LEU A 124 2.94 -17.31 -6.60
N GLU A 125 3.06 -16.03 -6.29
CA GLU A 125 2.81 -15.49 -4.95
C GLU A 125 2.41 -14.02 -5.09
N VAL A 126 1.56 -13.54 -4.20
CA VAL A 126 1.08 -12.15 -4.18
C VAL A 126 1.20 -11.56 -2.79
N SER A 127 1.48 -10.25 -2.74
CA SER A 127 1.49 -9.45 -1.53
C SER A 127 0.72 -8.17 -1.78
N LEU A 128 -0.45 -8.03 -1.14
CA LEU A 128 -1.25 -6.81 -1.18
C LEU A 128 -0.67 -5.80 -0.18
N LEU A 129 -0.45 -4.56 -0.63
CA LEU A 129 0.01 -3.50 0.26
C LEU A 129 -1.15 -2.96 1.12
N PRO A 130 -0.84 -2.42 2.32
CA PRO A 130 -1.82 -1.71 3.13
C PRO A 130 -2.62 -0.68 2.32
N GLY A 131 -3.92 -0.58 2.56
CA GLY A 131 -4.80 0.32 1.79
C GLY A 131 -5.31 -0.26 0.47
N GLY A 132 -4.76 -1.38 0.00
CA GLY A 132 -5.33 -2.18 -1.09
C GLY A 132 -5.11 -1.64 -2.50
N LYS A 133 -4.51 -0.46 -2.67
CA LYS A 133 -4.24 0.14 -3.98
C LYS A 133 -3.23 -0.66 -4.81
N TYR A 134 -2.13 -1.08 -4.19
CA TYR A 134 -1.03 -1.72 -4.90
C TYR A 134 -0.92 -3.20 -4.53
N LEU A 135 -0.71 -4.03 -5.55
CA LEU A 135 -0.48 -5.46 -5.42
C LEU A 135 0.88 -5.80 -6.03
N VAL A 136 1.72 -6.50 -5.28
CA VAL A 136 2.99 -7.02 -5.79
C VAL A 136 2.83 -8.51 -6.06
N ALA A 137 3.25 -8.97 -7.22
CA ALA A 137 3.19 -10.38 -7.60
C ALA A 137 4.57 -10.91 -7.99
N SER A 138 4.93 -12.08 -7.49
CA SER A 138 5.92 -12.94 -8.12
C SER A 138 5.22 -13.77 -9.18
N MET A 139 5.78 -13.75 -10.38
CA MET A 139 5.21 -14.39 -11.54
C MET A 139 6.27 -15.25 -12.23
N ALA A 140 5.83 -16.22 -13.01
CA ALA A 140 6.66 -16.93 -13.98
C ALA A 140 5.97 -16.93 -15.33
N ASP A 141 6.72 -17.14 -16.41
CA ASP A 141 6.10 -17.54 -17.66
C ASP A 141 5.45 -18.94 -17.51
N VAL A 142 4.57 -19.29 -18.45
CA VAL A 142 3.87 -20.60 -18.43
C VAL A 142 4.84 -21.79 -18.37
N LYS A 143 6.07 -21.62 -18.87
CA LYS A 143 7.09 -22.67 -18.96
C LYS A 143 8.11 -22.68 -17.80
N ASP A 144 7.98 -21.81 -16.81
CA ASP A 144 8.95 -21.67 -15.69
C ASP A 144 10.40 -21.33 -16.10
N TYR A 145 10.60 -20.75 -17.28
CA TYR A 145 11.93 -20.32 -17.71
C TYR A 145 12.29 -18.91 -17.27
N ARG A 146 11.28 -18.06 -17.04
CA ARG A 146 11.50 -16.66 -16.68
C ARG A 146 10.62 -16.28 -15.52
N TYR A 147 11.26 -15.74 -14.49
CA TYR A 147 10.58 -15.23 -13.32
C TYR A 147 10.51 -13.71 -13.39
N TYR A 148 9.43 -13.15 -12.85
CA TYR A 148 9.21 -11.72 -12.82
C TYR A 148 8.70 -11.28 -11.46
N LEU A 149 9.00 -10.03 -11.13
CA LEU A 149 8.33 -9.28 -10.09
C LEU A 149 7.52 -8.17 -10.75
N ALA A 150 6.24 -8.11 -10.44
CA ALA A 150 5.31 -7.16 -11.03
C ALA A 150 4.57 -6.37 -9.95
N ILE A 151 4.25 -5.11 -10.23
CA ILE A 151 3.39 -4.26 -9.41
C ILE A 151 2.15 -3.89 -10.22
N PHE A 152 0.99 -4.10 -9.63
CA PHE A 152 -0.31 -3.76 -10.20
C PHE A 152 -1.00 -2.67 -9.39
N ASP A 153 -1.77 -1.82 -10.07
CA ASP A 153 -2.81 -1.01 -9.45
C ASP A 153 -4.13 -1.81 -9.39
N VAL A 154 -4.77 -1.82 -8.23
CA VAL A 154 -5.99 -2.56 -7.93
C VAL A 154 -7.16 -1.60 -7.63
N ASP A 155 -6.89 -0.31 -7.47
CA ASP A 155 -7.97 0.67 -7.27
C ASP A 155 -8.71 0.95 -8.60
N GLU A 156 -8.04 0.85 -9.76
CA GLU A 156 -8.65 1.08 -11.08
C GLU A 156 -9.21 -0.20 -11.70
N THR A 157 -10.38 -0.08 -12.35
CA THR A 157 -11.02 -1.20 -13.03
C THR A 157 -10.29 -1.55 -14.33
N PRO A 158 -10.01 -2.85 -14.61
CA PRO A 158 -9.20 -3.27 -15.76
C PRO A 158 -9.77 -2.88 -17.13
N ALA A 159 -11.07 -2.62 -17.23
CA ALA A 159 -11.73 -2.26 -18.49
C ALA A 159 -11.20 -0.93 -19.06
N GLU A 160 -10.62 -0.08 -18.22
CA GLU A 160 -10.21 1.27 -18.59
C GLU A 160 -8.69 1.37 -18.84
N ARG A 161 -7.89 0.48 -18.23
CA ARG A 161 -6.43 0.61 -18.24
C ARG A 161 -5.68 -0.71 -18.01
N ASN A 162 -4.44 -0.76 -18.52
CA ASN A 162 -3.48 -1.78 -18.09
C ASN A 162 -3.04 -1.49 -16.65
N ASN A 163 -3.47 -2.35 -15.73
CA ASN A 163 -3.17 -2.22 -14.30
C ASN A 163 -1.71 -2.59 -13.96
N LEU A 164 -0.93 -3.18 -14.88
CA LEU A 164 0.49 -3.46 -14.67
C LEU A 164 1.31 -2.17 -14.76
N LEU A 165 1.79 -1.69 -13.61
CA LEU A 165 2.57 -0.45 -13.51
C LEU A 165 4.07 -0.68 -13.74
N ALA A 166 4.60 -1.80 -13.23
CA ALA A 166 6.02 -2.10 -13.29
C ALA A 166 6.26 -3.61 -13.34
N LYS A 167 7.26 -4.04 -14.12
CA LYS A 167 7.69 -5.45 -14.22
C LYS A 167 9.21 -5.51 -14.33
N ILE A 168 9.86 -6.39 -13.56
CA ILE A 168 11.29 -6.67 -13.65
C ILE A 168 11.52 -8.18 -13.73
N ALA A 169 12.48 -8.59 -14.57
CA ALA A 169 12.91 -9.98 -14.64
C ALA A 169 13.75 -10.35 -13.41
N LEU A 170 13.50 -11.54 -12.88
CA LEU A 170 14.24 -12.13 -11.78
C LEU A 170 15.05 -13.32 -12.28
N PRO A 171 16.24 -13.57 -11.69
CA PRO A 171 17.04 -14.73 -12.04
C PRO A 171 16.40 -16.06 -11.60
N SER A 172 15.49 -16.02 -10.64
CA SER A 172 14.81 -17.19 -10.06
C SER A 172 13.50 -16.74 -9.39
N ARG A 173 12.68 -17.69 -8.94
CA ARG A 173 11.43 -17.41 -8.21
C ARG A 173 11.66 -16.58 -6.95
N ALA A 174 10.75 -15.64 -6.66
CA ALA A 174 10.70 -14.89 -5.41
C ALA A 174 9.74 -15.56 -4.42
N TYR A 175 10.29 -16.18 -3.38
CA TYR A 175 9.53 -16.86 -2.33
C TYR A 175 9.27 -15.96 -1.13
N HIS A 176 8.18 -16.21 -0.41
CA HIS A 176 7.81 -15.47 0.80
C HIS A 176 7.80 -13.96 0.56
N LEU A 177 7.14 -13.58 -0.53
CA LEU A 177 7.03 -12.21 -0.98
C LEU A 177 6.36 -11.36 0.11
N ARG A 178 7.02 -10.26 0.45
CA ARG A 178 6.52 -9.24 1.38
C ARG A 178 6.71 -7.87 0.75
N ALA A 179 5.69 -7.04 0.84
CA ALA A 179 5.75 -5.65 0.40
C ALA A 179 5.20 -4.72 1.47
N LYS A 180 5.83 -3.54 1.64
CA LYS A 180 5.41 -2.52 2.59
C LYS A 180 5.81 -1.12 2.14
N PHE A 181 5.03 -0.11 2.47
CA PHE A 181 5.44 1.28 2.33
C PHE A 181 6.45 1.64 3.41
N MET A 182 7.58 2.22 3.01
CA MET A 182 8.63 2.65 3.93
C MET A 182 9.32 3.89 3.38
N HIS A 183 9.88 4.71 4.26
CA HIS A 183 10.81 5.76 3.85
C HIS A 183 12.19 5.16 3.63
N TYR A 184 12.81 5.45 2.49
CA TYR A 184 14.19 5.06 2.18
C TYR A 184 14.81 6.16 1.33
N GLN A 185 16.02 6.61 1.71
CA GLN A 185 16.73 7.72 1.06
C GLN A 185 15.91 9.01 0.97
N GLY A 186 15.12 9.32 2.00
CA GLY A 186 14.29 10.54 2.07
C GLY A 186 12.99 10.48 1.26
N GLU A 187 12.74 9.40 0.51
CA GLU A 187 11.54 9.24 -0.31
C GLU A 187 10.63 8.12 0.20
N GLN A 188 9.34 8.21 -0.11
CA GLN A 188 8.38 7.13 0.11
C GLN A 188 8.48 6.09 -0.99
N ARG A 189 8.63 4.83 -0.59
CA ARG A 189 8.88 3.72 -1.51
C ARG A 189 8.08 2.49 -1.12
N ILE A 190 7.78 1.67 -2.12
CA ILE A 190 7.33 0.30 -1.92
C ILE A 190 8.57 -0.56 -1.77
N MET A 191 8.87 -1.00 -0.55
CA MET A 191 9.93 -1.96 -0.28
C MET A 191 9.38 -3.36 -0.52
N ILE A 192 10.10 -4.17 -1.29
CA ILE A 192 9.74 -5.53 -1.64
C ILE A 192 10.86 -6.45 -1.19
N PHE A 193 10.51 -7.42 -0.38
CA PHE A 193 11.43 -8.35 0.24
C PHE A 193 11.00 -9.77 -0.07
N TYR A 194 11.94 -10.60 -0.52
CA TYR A 194 11.67 -11.98 -0.89
C TYR A 194 12.92 -12.83 -0.67
N VAL A 195 12.69 -14.14 -0.58
CA VAL A 195 13.72 -15.16 -0.49
C VAL A 195 13.97 -15.72 -1.89
N ARG A 196 15.24 -15.82 -2.25
CA ARG A 196 15.74 -16.42 -3.47
C ARG A 196 16.46 -17.71 -3.13
N ARG A 197 16.35 -18.71 -4.02
CA ARG A 197 17.09 -19.97 -3.91
C ARG A 197 18.09 -20.08 -5.05
N GLY A 198 19.23 -20.68 -4.76
CA GLY A 198 20.24 -21.03 -5.75
C GLY A 198 21.00 -22.28 -5.33
N TYR A 199 22.00 -22.63 -6.12
CA TYR A 199 23.01 -23.61 -5.71
C TYR A 199 24.27 -22.86 -5.25
N PRO A 200 24.91 -23.27 -4.14
CA PRO A 200 26.10 -22.58 -3.61
C PRO A 200 27.23 -22.45 -4.62
N THR A 201 27.43 -23.47 -5.46
CA THR A 201 28.48 -23.56 -6.47
C THR A 201 28.09 -22.98 -7.83
N GLY A 202 26.87 -22.47 -7.97
CA GLY A 202 26.34 -22.00 -9.28
C GLY A 202 26.26 -23.09 -10.35
N THR A 203 26.45 -24.35 -9.97
CA THR A 203 26.46 -25.49 -10.91
C THR A 203 25.05 -25.79 -11.41
N LEU A 204 24.98 -26.06 -12.71
CA LEU A 204 23.77 -26.49 -13.42
C LEU A 204 23.44 -27.93 -13.05
N TYR A 205 22.87 -28.15 -11.87
CA TYR A 205 22.09 -29.36 -11.67
C TYR A 205 20.92 -29.34 -12.66
N SER A 206 20.47 -30.51 -13.10
CA SER A 206 19.36 -30.66 -14.07
C SER A 206 18.02 -30.11 -13.56
N LEU A 207 17.98 -29.65 -12.31
CA LEU A 207 16.79 -29.23 -11.58
C LEU A 207 16.92 -27.75 -11.17
N ASP A 208 15.99 -26.91 -11.60
CA ASP A 208 15.92 -25.49 -11.19
C ASP A 208 15.32 -25.39 -9.76
N PRO A 209 16.04 -24.82 -8.77
CA PRO A 209 15.55 -24.62 -7.41
C PRO A 209 14.25 -23.81 -7.31
N SER A 210 13.92 -23.04 -8.35
CA SER A 210 12.71 -22.22 -8.45
C SER A 210 11.44 -23.04 -8.70
N THR A 211 11.59 -24.25 -9.23
CA THR A 211 10.48 -25.18 -9.51
C THR A 211 10.10 -26.01 -8.28
N LEU A 212 10.98 -26.07 -7.28
CA LEU A 212 10.77 -26.83 -6.05
C LEU A 212 9.78 -26.14 -5.11
N SER A 213 9.00 -26.93 -4.38
CA SER A 213 8.18 -26.40 -3.28
C SER A 213 9.07 -25.77 -2.22
N TYR A 214 8.59 -24.70 -1.58
CA TYR A 214 9.36 -24.07 -0.52
C TYR A 214 9.56 -25.01 0.68
N ASP A 215 8.62 -25.92 0.93
CA ASP A 215 8.64 -26.84 2.08
C ASP A 215 9.23 -28.22 1.78
N ALA A 216 9.76 -28.45 0.59
CA ALA A 216 10.40 -29.72 0.26
C ALA A 216 11.65 -29.92 1.14
N ALA A 217 11.54 -30.81 2.13
CA ALA A 217 12.61 -31.15 3.08
C ALA A 217 13.69 -32.04 2.44
N ASP A 218 13.34 -32.79 1.40
CA ASP A 218 14.18 -33.82 0.79
C ASP A 218 14.73 -33.35 -0.55
N VAL A 219 15.63 -32.36 -0.54
CA VAL A 219 16.42 -32.02 -1.73
C VAL A 219 17.76 -32.73 -1.61
N GLU A 220 18.07 -33.61 -2.56
CA GLU A 220 19.36 -34.34 -2.63
C GLU A 220 20.58 -33.41 -2.67
N HIS A 221 20.36 -32.13 -3.01
CA HIS A 221 21.41 -31.13 -3.17
C HIS A 221 21.18 -29.95 -2.22
N PRO A 222 22.25 -29.45 -1.57
CA PRO A 222 22.15 -28.30 -0.69
C PRO A 222 21.78 -27.04 -1.49
N LEU A 223 20.74 -26.36 -1.04
CA LEU A 223 20.31 -25.08 -1.60
C LEU A 223 20.98 -23.92 -0.87
N SER A 224 21.35 -22.88 -1.61
CA SER A 224 21.68 -21.58 -1.02
C SER A 224 20.45 -20.68 -0.98
N TYR A 225 20.33 -19.87 0.07
CA TYR A 225 19.25 -18.93 0.26
C TYR A 225 19.79 -17.51 0.35
N ASP A 226 19.20 -16.61 -0.43
CA ASP A 226 19.46 -15.18 -0.37
C ASP A 226 18.17 -14.44 -0.04
N CYS A 227 18.21 -13.53 0.92
CA CYS A 227 17.14 -12.56 1.12
C CYS A 227 17.43 -11.31 0.31
N VAL A 228 16.56 -10.99 -0.64
CA VAL A 228 16.73 -9.85 -1.55
C VAL A 228 15.71 -8.78 -1.21
N CYS A 229 16.17 -7.53 -1.08
CA CYS A 229 15.31 -6.37 -0.98
C CYS A 229 15.50 -5.44 -2.19
N THR A 230 14.38 -5.13 -2.83
CA THR A 230 14.30 -4.12 -3.88
C THR A 230 13.25 -3.08 -3.52
N SER A 231 13.32 -1.90 -4.13
CA SER A 231 12.40 -0.82 -3.83
C SER A 231 11.93 -0.07 -5.07
N VAL A 232 10.69 0.40 -5.06
CA VAL A 232 10.14 1.24 -6.13
C VAL A 232 9.69 2.57 -5.54
N ALA A 233 10.11 3.67 -6.16
CA ALA A 233 9.68 5.01 -5.76
C ALA A 233 8.17 5.15 -5.98
N LEU A 234 7.44 5.52 -4.92
CA LEU A 234 5.98 5.61 -4.97
C LEU A 234 5.52 6.69 -5.95
N GLY A 235 6.23 7.82 -6.01
CA GLY A 235 5.88 8.94 -6.90
C GLY A 235 5.89 8.56 -8.39
N SER A 236 6.79 7.66 -8.80
CA SER A 236 6.81 7.13 -10.17
C SER A 236 5.58 6.29 -10.47
N LEU A 237 5.18 5.42 -9.53
CA LEU A 237 3.98 4.58 -9.67
C LEU A 237 2.70 5.41 -9.66
N GLU A 238 2.62 6.41 -8.78
CA GLU A 238 1.47 7.30 -8.69
C GLU A 238 1.26 8.08 -9.98
N TYR A 239 2.33 8.64 -10.56
CA TYR A 239 2.25 9.31 -11.85
C TYR A 239 1.77 8.38 -12.96
N ILE A 240 2.27 7.15 -13.00
CA ILE A 240 1.86 6.16 -14.01
C ILE A 240 0.43 5.69 -13.78
N SER A 241 -0.04 5.66 -12.53
CA SER A 241 -1.42 5.28 -12.16
C SER A 241 -2.45 6.40 -12.27
N ASP A 242 -2.04 7.65 -12.54
CA ASP A 242 -2.97 8.79 -12.50
C ASP A 242 -4.00 8.69 -13.65
N PRO A 243 -5.31 8.60 -13.36
CA PRO A 243 -6.37 8.47 -14.38
C PRO A 243 -6.55 9.74 -15.21
N GLU A 244 -6.15 10.91 -14.71
CA GLU A 244 -6.25 12.16 -15.44
C GLU A 244 -5.17 12.28 -16.53
N LYS A 245 -4.16 11.41 -16.49
CA LYS A 245 -3.09 11.36 -17.49
C LYS A 245 -3.51 10.47 -18.66
N ASP A 246 -3.54 11.06 -19.84
CA ASP A 246 -3.70 10.33 -21.09
C ASP A 246 -2.46 9.44 -21.36
N ASN A 247 -2.63 8.14 -21.15
CA ASN A 247 -1.59 7.12 -21.37
C ASN A 247 -1.23 6.91 -22.84
N THR A 248 -2.06 7.41 -23.76
CA THR A 248 -1.84 7.32 -25.21
C THR A 248 -0.96 8.45 -25.72
N SER A 249 -0.90 9.57 -24.98
CA SER A 249 -0.08 10.73 -25.31
C SER A 249 1.41 10.38 -25.40
N SER A 250 2.08 10.93 -26.41
CA SER A 250 3.53 10.80 -26.59
C SER A 250 4.30 11.37 -25.40
N THR A 251 3.83 12.50 -24.84
CA THR A 251 4.47 13.15 -23.69
C THR A 251 4.45 12.27 -22.44
N PHE A 252 3.35 11.56 -22.22
CA PHE A 252 3.23 10.59 -21.13
C PHE A 252 4.23 9.44 -21.32
N ARG A 253 4.32 8.88 -22.54
CA ARG A 253 5.24 7.77 -22.84
C ARG A 253 6.70 8.19 -22.74
N GLU A 254 7.06 9.39 -23.19
CA GLU A 254 8.40 9.93 -23.07
C GLU A 254 8.79 10.16 -21.61
N TYR A 255 7.88 10.71 -20.80
CA TYR A 255 8.10 10.87 -19.37
C TYR A 255 8.18 9.51 -18.66
N ALA A 256 7.29 8.57 -18.96
CA ALA A 256 7.32 7.23 -18.37
C ALA A 256 8.63 6.48 -18.70
N LYS A 257 9.22 6.74 -19.87
CA LYS A 257 10.54 6.23 -20.26
C LYS A 257 11.70 6.97 -19.59
N SER A 258 11.52 8.23 -19.22
CA SER A 258 12.55 9.02 -18.52
C SER A 258 12.58 8.75 -17.02
N LEU A 259 11.52 8.17 -16.46
CA LEU A 259 11.52 7.67 -15.10
C LEU A 259 12.65 6.65 -14.89
N PRO A 260 13.28 6.63 -13.71
CA PRO A 260 14.28 5.63 -13.39
C PRO A 260 13.69 4.23 -13.52
N SER A 261 14.55 3.25 -13.82
CA SER A 261 14.13 1.85 -13.90
C SER A 261 13.28 1.51 -12.67
N PRO A 262 12.09 0.92 -12.86
CA PRO A 262 11.36 0.42 -11.72
C PRO A 262 12.27 -0.61 -11.03
N PHE A 263 12.18 -0.66 -9.70
CA PHE A 263 12.98 -1.54 -8.85
C PHE A 263 14.47 -1.16 -8.79
N GLN A 264 14.81 -0.33 -7.82
CA GLN A 264 16.19 -0.07 -7.44
C GLN A 264 16.63 -1.11 -6.41
N TRP A 265 17.68 -1.85 -6.76
CA TRP A 265 18.26 -2.85 -5.87
C TRP A 265 18.81 -2.18 -4.61
N SER A 266 18.38 -2.66 -3.44
CA SER A 266 18.68 -2.01 -2.16
C SER A 266 19.67 -2.82 -1.34
N SER A 267 19.46 -4.14 -1.22
CA SER A 267 20.36 -5.02 -0.47
C SER A 267 20.10 -6.50 -0.78
N THR A 268 21.14 -7.32 -0.66
CA THR A 268 21.02 -8.78 -0.59
C THR A 268 21.78 -9.28 0.61
N VAL A 269 21.18 -10.22 1.34
CA VAL A 269 21.77 -10.87 2.51
C VAL A 269 21.81 -12.37 2.23
N CYS A 270 23.02 -12.91 2.17
CA CYS A 270 23.23 -14.32 1.90
C CYS A 270 23.12 -15.13 3.19
N PHE A 271 22.29 -16.15 3.19
CA PHE A 271 22.12 -17.09 4.32
C PHE A 271 22.87 -18.41 4.10
N GLY A 272 23.46 -18.61 2.93
CA GLY A 272 24.13 -19.88 2.59
C GLY A 272 23.11 -21.02 2.59
N ASP A 273 23.46 -22.14 3.21
CA ASP A 273 22.59 -23.31 3.36
C ASP A 273 21.43 -23.13 4.36
N ARG A 274 21.41 -22.00 5.07
CA ARG A 274 20.42 -21.74 6.12
C ARG A 274 19.15 -21.20 5.54
N ARG A 275 18.05 -21.93 5.73
CA ARG A 275 16.73 -21.51 5.29
C ARG A 275 16.23 -20.32 6.15
N PRO A 276 15.95 -19.15 5.54
CA PRO A 276 15.37 -18.03 6.24
C PRO A 276 13.89 -18.27 6.52
N GLU A 277 13.46 -18.07 7.76
CA GLU A 277 12.08 -18.24 8.19
C GLU A 277 11.40 -16.87 8.40
N ARG A 278 10.13 -16.79 8.01
CA ARG A 278 9.25 -15.65 8.32
C ARG A 278 9.89 -14.28 8.00
N PRO A 279 10.30 -14.02 6.76
CA PRO A 279 10.81 -12.70 6.37
C PRO A 279 9.75 -11.63 6.65
N SER A 280 10.19 -10.49 7.18
CA SER A 280 9.33 -9.37 7.56
C SER A 280 10.01 -8.03 7.26
N LEU A 281 9.21 -7.05 6.84
CA LEU A 281 9.64 -5.67 6.62
C LEU A 281 9.19 -4.79 7.80
N CYS A 282 10.13 -4.08 8.41
CA CYS A 282 9.88 -3.22 9.56
C CYS A 282 10.66 -1.91 9.48
N GLN A 283 10.13 -0.85 10.09
CA GLN A 283 10.83 0.43 10.17
C GLN A 283 11.21 0.65 11.64
N TYR A 284 12.49 0.87 11.91
CA TYR A 284 13.01 1.08 13.26
C TYR A 284 13.70 2.43 13.33
N LEU A 285 13.21 3.32 14.20
CA LEU A 285 13.71 4.69 14.34
C LEU A 285 13.78 5.45 13.00
N GLY A 286 12.80 5.22 12.13
CA GLY A 286 12.74 5.83 10.79
C GLY A 286 13.60 5.12 9.74
N ALA A 287 14.55 4.28 10.11
CA ALA A 287 15.36 3.51 9.17
C ALA A 287 14.58 2.28 8.67
N PRO A 288 14.60 1.98 7.36
CA PRO A 288 13.97 0.81 6.82
C PRO A 288 14.82 -0.43 7.07
N CYS A 289 14.20 -1.49 7.55
CA CYS A 289 14.85 -2.74 7.92
C CYS A 289 14.07 -3.95 7.40
N ALA A 290 14.79 -5.06 7.22
CA ALA A 290 14.19 -6.38 7.13
C ALA A 290 14.57 -7.19 8.37
N ALA A 291 13.65 -8.01 8.85
CA ALA A 291 13.90 -9.00 9.87
C ALA A 291 13.64 -10.40 9.30
N VAL A 292 14.50 -11.34 9.62
CA VAL A 292 14.39 -12.75 9.24
C VAL A 292 14.66 -13.58 10.48
N CYS A 293 13.76 -14.53 10.77
CA CYS A 293 13.99 -15.50 11.82
C CYS A 293 14.77 -16.68 11.25
N HIS A 294 15.66 -17.25 12.02
CA HIS A 294 16.32 -18.50 11.69
C HIS A 294 16.66 -19.22 12.99
N GLN A 295 16.02 -20.36 13.24
CA GLN A 295 16.12 -21.07 14.51
C GLN A 295 15.77 -20.13 15.68
N ASN A 296 16.65 -20.02 16.66
CA ASN A 296 16.59 -19.14 17.82
C ASN A 296 17.30 -17.78 17.59
N ARG A 297 17.47 -17.35 16.33
CA ARG A 297 18.07 -16.06 15.97
C ARG A 297 17.13 -15.21 15.13
N VAL A 298 17.09 -13.91 15.44
CA VAL A 298 16.47 -12.90 14.59
C VAL A 298 17.57 -12.06 13.98
N ILE A 299 17.63 -12.05 12.65
CA ILE A 299 18.60 -11.29 11.87
C ILE A 299 17.88 -10.05 11.36
N ILE A 300 18.33 -8.87 11.77
CA ILE A 300 17.78 -7.58 11.34
C ILE A 300 18.81 -6.89 10.46
N VAL A 301 18.41 -6.55 9.25
CA VAL A 301 19.24 -5.91 8.23
C VAL A 301 18.72 -4.50 8.05
N ASN A 302 19.55 -3.51 8.34
CA ASN A 302 19.23 -2.11 8.13
C ASN A 302 19.66 -1.70 6.71
N PHE A 303 18.73 -1.24 5.87
CA PHE A 303 19.03 -0.98 4.46
C PHE A 303 19.84 0.30 4.24
N ASP A 304 19.73 1.29 5.13
CA ASP A 304 20.50 2.54 5.01
C ASP A 304 21.99 2.30 5.29
N THR A 305 22.29 1.52 6.32
CA THR A 305 23.67 1.26 6.78
C THR A 305 24.26 -0.02 6.22
N GLN A 306 23.42 -0.88 5.62
CA GLN A 306 23.76 -2.25 5.22
C GLN A 306 24.32 -3.10 6.37
N ARG A 307 24.08 -2.69 7.62
CA ARG A 307 24.53 -3.43 8.80
C ARG A 307 23.50 -4.49 9.16
N THR A 308 24.03 -5.66 9.51
CA THR A 308 23.24 -6.77 10.02
C THR A 308 23.43 -6.85 11.53
N THR A 309 22.32 -6.90 12.26
CA THR A 309 22.29 -7.10 13.70
C THR A 309 21.60 -8.42 14.00
N HIS A 310 22.08 -9.13 15.01
CA HIS A 310 21.57 -10.44 15.37
C HIS A 310 21.09 -10.42 16.81
N PHE A 311 19.86 -10.89 17.02
CA PHE A 311 19.33 -11.15 18.35
C PHE A 311 19.26 -12.65 18.53
N ILE A 312 19.82 -13.17 19.62
CA ILE A 312 19.64 -14.56 20.02
C ILE A 312 18.45 -14.55 20.97
N CYS A 313 17.35 -15.15 20.55
CA CYS A 313 16.24 -15.42 21.43
C CYS A 313 16.69 -16.55 22.37
N PRO A 314 16.68 -16.36 23.70
CA PRO A 314 16.88 -17.49 24.61
C PRO A 314 15.84 -18.55 24.25
N ASP A 315 16.24 -19.84 24.26
CA ASP A 315 15.34 -20.94 23.94
C ASP A 315 14.08 -20.83 24.82
N MET A 316 13.02 -20.31 24.22
CA MET A 316 11.68 -20.45 24.74
C MET A 316 11.44 -21.94 24.55
N GLY A 317 11.59 -22.73 25.62
CA GLY A 317 11.52 -24.19 25.59
C GLY A 317 10.32 -24.71 24.78
N PRO A 318 10.24 -26.02 24.46
CA PRO A 318 9.35 -26.57 23.44
C PRO A 318 7.87 -26.25 23.69
N ASN A 319 7.43 -25.07 23.24
CA ASN A 319 6.05 -24.65 23.14
C ASN A 319 5.77 -24.53 21.66
N GLN A 320 5.48 -25.69 21.09
CA GLN A 320 4.79 -25.83 19.82
C GLN A 320 3.53 -24.92 19.83
N ASP A 321 3.40 -24.12 18.78
CA ASP A 321 2.14 -23.61 18.21
C ASP A 321 1.27 -22.57 18.96
N SER A 322 1.61 -22.12 20.17
CA SER A 322 0.73 -21.17 20.90
C SER A 322 0.96 -19.67 20.62
N CYS A 323 2.02 -19.25 19.93
CA CYS A 323 2.31 -17.82 19.69
C CYS A 323 1.64 -17.20 18.45
N ALA A 324 0.71 -17.90 17.80
CA ALA A 324 0.08 -17.42 16.57
C ALA A 324 -0.99 -16.33 16.76
N GLN A 325 -1.37 -15.93 17.99
CA GLN A 325 -2.54 -15.04 18.17
C GLN A 325 -2.41 -13.82 19.10
N ASN A 326 -1.32 -13.59 19.82
CA ASN A 326 -1.23 -12.40 20.70
C ASN A 326 -0.06 -11.47 20.35
N SER A 327 -0.42 -10.36 19.69
CA SER A 327 0.41 -9.19 19.42
C SER A 327 0.68 -8.39 20.71
N SER A 328 1.48 -8.91 21.63
CA SER A 328 2.18 -8.12 22.66
C SER A 328 3.17 -8.99 23.44
N CYS A 329 4.35 -9.22 22.88
CA CYS A 329 5.50 -9.69 23.68
C CYS A 329 6.47 -8.53 23.88
N SER A 330 6.30 -7.81 25.01
CA SER A 330 7.26 -6.84 25.52
C SER A 330 8.19 -7.54 26.52
N GLY A 331 9.25 -8.17 26.02
CA GLY A 331 10.35 -8.70 26.84
C GLY A 331 11.68 -8.07 26.40
N PRO A 332 12.59 -7.68 27.32
CA PRO A 332 13.82 -6.99 26.96
C PRO A 332 14.82 -7.96 26.32
N CYS A 333 14.92 -7.93 24.98
CA CYS A 333 16.05 -8.52 24.25
C CYS A 333 17.24 -7.56 24.34
N SER A 334 18.37 -8.02 24.90
CA SER A 334 19.60 -7.22 24.97
C SER A 334 20.38 -7.33 23.65
N PRO A 335 20.74 -6.22 23.00
CA PRO A 335 21.57 -6.26 21.79
C PRO A 335 23.04 -6.55 22.14
N ARG A 336 23.66 -7.52 21.46
CA ARG A 336 25.12 -7.63 21.34
C ARG A 336 25.52 -7.07 19.96
N ALA A 337 26.28 -5.99 19.95
CA ALA A 337 26.91 -5.47 18.74
C ALA A 337 28.25 -6.19 18.53
N SER A 338 28.49 -6.68 17.31
CA SER A 338 29.78 -7.19 16.83
C SER A 338 30.18 -6.44 15.59
#